data_AF-T1P459-F1
#
_entry.id   AF-T1P459-F1
#
_cell.length_a   1.000
_cell.length_b   1.000
_cell.length_c   1.000
_cell.angle_alpha   90.00
_cell.angle_beta   90.00
_cell.angle_gamma   90.00
#
_symmetry.space_group_name_H-M   'P 1'
#
loop_
_entity.id
_entity.type
_entity.pdbx_description
1 polymer ?
#
loop_
_entity_poly.entity_id
_entity_poly.type
_entity_poly.pdbx_seq_one_letter_code
_entity_poly.pdbx_strand_id
1 'polypeptide(L)' 'YPFDGSGRTLAHAYYPYQFADFGGDIHFDDDEEWTTTQFPLQENGVDFFTVAVHEIGHALGLSHSPDQNSIMFPYYK' A
#
# COMPACT_ATOMS: atom_id res chain seq x y z
N TYR A 1 8.16 11.47 3.42
CA TYR A 1 7.13 11.51 2.38
C TYR A 1 5.80 11.71 3.09
N PRO A 2 5.18 12.90 3.01
CA PRO A 2 3.90 13.15 3.68
C PRO A 2 2.75 12.52 2.89
N PHE A 3 1.75 12.03 3.62
CA PHE A 3 0.46 11.62 3.04
C PHE A 3 -0.38 12.83 2.63
N ASP A 4 -1.46 12.58 1.90
CA ASP A 4 -2.28 13.61 1.26
C ASP A 4 -3.76 13.63 1.68
N GLY A 5 -4.07 12.94 2.78
CA GLY A 5 -5.42 12.72 3.28
C GLY A 5 -6.15 11.68 2.43
N SER A 6 -7.44 11.45 2.68
CA SER A 6 -8.20 10.38 2.00
C SER A 6 -8.06 10.36 0.46
N GLY A 7 -7.80 9.15 -0.05
CA GLY A 7 -7.58 8.81 -1.44
C GLY A 7 -6.15 9.05 -1.92
N ARG A 8 -5.91 8.82 -3.22
CA ARG A 8 -4.61 9.03 -3.89
C ARG A 8 -3.46 8.21 -3.28
N THR A 9 -2.82 8.65 -2.20
CA THR A 9 -1.66 7.97 -1.59
C THR A 9 -2.09 7.14 -0.39
N LEU A 10 -2.49 5.89 -0.65
CA LEU A 10 -2.98 4.99 0.40
C LEU A 10 -1.88 4.58 1.41
N ALA A 11 -0.68 4.35 0.90
CA ALA A 11 0.47 3.87 1.68
C ALA A 11 1.78 4.13 0.92
N HIS A 12 2.90 3.94 1.60
CA HIS A 12 4.20 3.77 0.95
C HIS A 12 5.09 2.82 1.74
N ALA A 13 6.15 2.34 1.10
CA ALA A 13 7.22 1.60 1.73
C ALA A 13 8.59 2.07 1.27
N TYR A 14 9.59 1.83 2.10
CA TYR A 14 11.00 2.01 1.73
C TYR A 14 11.60 0.68 1.29
N TYR A 15 12.38 0.72 0.22
CA TYR A 15 13.15 -0.45 -0.20
C TYR A 15 14.13 -0.91 0.89
N PRO A 16 14.55 -2.19 0.90
CA PRO A 16 15.46 -2.73 1.92
C PRO A 16 16.77 -1.94 2.09
N TYR A 17 17.22 -1.27 1.03
CA TYR A 17 18.48 -0.54 0.97
C TYR A 17 18.34 0.97 1.14
N GLN A 18 17.12 1.47 1.37
CA GLN A 18 16.85 2.90 1.54
C GLN A 18 16.95 3.32 3.01
N PHE A 19 17.44 4.54 3.23
CA PHE A 19 17.38 5.25 4.51
C PHE A 19 17.91 4.51 5.76
N ALA A 20 18.94 3.66 5.61
CA ALA A 20 19.60 2.94 6.69
C ALA A 20 18.62 2.25 7.65
N ASP A 21 18.32 2.89 8.79
CA ASP A 21 17.46 2.34 9.85
C ASP A 21 15.97 2.24 9.45
N PHE A 22 15.53 2.91 8.38
CA PHE A 22 14.15 2.85 7.89
C PHE A 22 13.95 1.89 6.71
N GLY A 23 14.99 1.15 6.31
CA GLY A 23 14.91 0.22 5.17
C GLY A 23 13.90 -0.89 5.44
N GLY A 24 12.88 -1.01 4.57
CA GLY A 24 11.79 -1.97 4.73
C GLY A 24 10.60 -1.49 5.56
N ASP A 25 10.64 -0.26 6.09
CA ASP A 25 9.48 0.31 6.78
C ASP A 25 8.32 0.53 5.80
N ILE A 26 7.11 0.37 6.33
CA ILE A 26 5.83 0.56 5.62
C ILE A 26 4.99 1.51 6.45
N HIS A 27 4.47 2.55 5.82
CA HIS A 27 3.53 3.47 6.44
C HIS A 27 2.20 3.41 5.67
N PHE A 28 1.09 3.42 6.40
CA PHE A 28 -0.27 3.50 5.87
C PHE A 28 -0.85 4.86 6.24
N ASP A 29 -1.61 5.48 5.33
CA ASP A 29 -2.31 6.72 5.62
C ASP A 29 -3.52 6.43 6.54
N ASP A 30 -3.54 7.03 7.73
CA ASP A 30 -4.61 6.83 8.73
C ASP A 30 -5.88 7.64 8.40
N ASP A 31 -5.82 8.52 7.39
CA ASP A 31 -6.98 9.23 6.86
C ASP A 31 -7.83 8.36 5.90
N GLU A 32 -7.38 7.14 5.57
CA GLU A 32 -8.14 6.19 4.74
C GLU A 32 -9.12 5.33 5.53
N GLU A 33 -10.27 5.03 4.93
CA GLU A 33 -11.23 4.08 5.51
C GLU A 33 -10.79 2.62 5.29
N TRP A 34 -9.85 2.16 6.12
CA TRP A 34 -9.33 0.79 6.06
C TRP A 34 -10.36 -0.27 6.43
N THR A 35 -10.45 -1.29 5.59
CA THR A 35 -11.29 -2.47 5.80
C THR A 35 -10.45 -3.73 5.81
N THR A 36 -10.77 -4.65 6.72
CA THR A 36 -10.13 -5.98 6.83
C THR A 36 -11.08 -7.12 6.46
N THR A 37 -12.36 -6.82 6.28
CA THR A 37 -13.41 -7.76 5.91
C THR A 37 -14.25 -7.17 4.78
N GLN A 38 -14.39 -7.90 3.68
CA GLN A 38 -15.22 -7.49 2.54
C GLN A 38 -16.74 -7.70 2.81
N PHE A 39 -17.15 -8.05 4.04
CA PHE A 39 -18.55 -8.38 4.36
C PHE A 39 -19.07 -7.64 5.62
N PRO A 40 -20.12 -6.81 5.49
CA PRO A 40 -20.67 -6.30 4.22
C PRO A 40 -19.64 -5.47 3.46
N LEU A 41 -19.73 -5.44 2.13
CA LEU A 41 -18.91 -4.56 1.30
C LEU A 41 -19.18 -3.12 1.74
N GLN A 42 -18.21 -2.48 2.37
CA GLN A 42 -18.26 -1.03 2.55
C GLN A 42 -18.00 -0.44 1.17
N GLU A 43 -18.99 0.27 0.61
CA GLU A 43 -18.94 0.76 -0.76
C GLU A 43 -17.72 1.66 -1.05
N ASN A 44 -17.08 2.20 -0.01
CA ASN A 44 -15.93 3.11 -0.11
C ASN A 44 -14.70 2.68 0.71
N GLY A 45 -14.68 1.44 1.21
CA GLY A 45 -13.57 0.96 2.05
C GLY A 45 -12.33 0.57 1.22
N VAL A 46 -11.14 0.86 1.75
CA VAL A 46 -9.87 0.42 1.18
C VAL A 46 -9.49 -0.93 1.78
N ASP A 47 -9.22 -1.95 0.97
CA ASP A 47 -8.81 -3.27 1.43
C ASP A 47 -7.37 -3.21 1.95
N PHE A 48 -7.24 -3.21 3.28
CA PHE A 48 -5.95 -3.18 3.97
C PHE A 48 -5.05 -4.33 3.55
N PHE A 49 -5.60 -5.53 3.34
CA PHE A 49 -4.78 -6.70 3.00
C PHE A 49 -4.13 -6.52 1.63
N THR A 50 -4.90 -6.05 0.65
CA THR A 50 -4.39 -5.82 -0.71
C THR A 50 -3.28 -4.77 -0.74
N VAL A 51 -3.47 -3.63 -0.07
CA VAL A 51 -2.44 -2.58 0.01
C VAL A 51 -1.22 -3.06 0.81
N ALA A 52 -1.43 -3.74 1.94
CA ALA A 52 -0.31 -4.23 2.75
C ALA A 52 0.57 -5.22 1.98
N VAL A 53 0.00 -6.13 1.20
CA VAL A 53 0.80 -7.07 0.38
C VAL A 53 1.59 -6.32 -0.70
N HIS A 54 1.01 -5.29 -1.32
CA HIS A 54 1.71 -4.43 -2.27
C HIS A 54 2.93 -3.77 -1.63
N GLU A 55 2.73 -3.10 -0.49
CA GLU A 55 3.81 -2.39 0.21
C GLU A 55 4.87 -3.33 0.79
N ILE A 56 4.49 -4.52 1.24
CA ILE A 56 5.46 -5.57 1.62
C ILE A 56 6.34 -5.95 0.42
N GLY A 57 5.77 -6.00 -0.79
CA GLY A 57 6.55 -6.21 -2.00
C GLY A 57 7.65 -5.16 -2.19
N HIS A 58 7.31 -3.89 -2.00
CA HIS A 58 8.30 -2.80 -1.99
C HIS A 58 9.32 -2.95 -0.85
N ALA A 59 8.87 -3.24 0.37
CA ALA A 59 9.75 -3.47 1.52
C ALA A 59 10.72 -4.65 1.31
N LEU A 60 10.37 -5.61 0.44
CA LEU A 60 11.23 -6.73 0.04
C LEU A 60 12.11 -6.45 -1.19
N GLY A 61 11.97 -5.28 -1.84
CA GLY A 61 12.80 -4.88 -2.97
C GLY A 61 12.13 -4.93 -4.35
N LEU A 62 10.83 -5.19 -4.44
CA LEU A 62 10.12 -5.30 -5.72
C LEU A 62 9.68 -3.94 -6.23
N SER A 63 9.94 -3.65 -7.51
CA SER A 63 9.35 -2.50 -8.20
C SER A 63 7.95 -2.79 -8.70
N HIS A 64 7.22 -1.74 -9.08
CA HIS A 64 5.93 -1.87 -9.74
C HIS A 64 5.98 -2.78 -10.97
N SER A 65 4.92 -3.55 -11.17
CA SER A 65 4.70 -4.37 -12.36
C SER A 65 3.80 -3.63 -13.37
N PRO A 66 4.05 -3.74 -14.69
CA PRO A 66 3.15 -3.23 -15.71
C PRO A 66 1.92 -4.13 -15.94
N ASP A 67 1.90 -5.35 -15.40
CA ASP A 67 0.76 -6.27 -15.50
C ASP A 67 -0.34 -5.85 -14.53
N GLN A 68 -1.52 -5.50 -15.06
CA GLN A 68 -2.68 -5.07 -14.28
C GLN A 68 -3.20 -6.16 -13.33
N ASN A 69 -2.88 -7.43 -13.54
CA ASN A 69 -3.30 -8.51 -12.65
C ASN A 69 -2.27 -8.80 -11.54
N SER A 70 -1.14 -8.09 -11.53
CA SER A 70 -0.13 -8.21 -10.49
C SER A 70 -0.53 -7.45 -9.23
N ILE A 71 -0.23 -8.00 -8.06
CA ILE A 71 -0.34 -7.28 -6.79
C ILE A 71 0.56 -6.04 -6.75
N MET A 72 1.64 -6.00 -7.54
CA MET A 72 2.56 -4.86 -7.65
C MET A 72 2.14 -3.85 -8.73
N PHE A 73 0.93 -3.93 -9.27
CA PHE A 73 0.42 -2.89 -10.16
C PHE A 73 0.20 -1.59 -9.36
N PRO A 74 0.66 -0.41 -9.83
CA PRO A 74 0.74 0.81 -9.03
C PRO A 74 -0.60 1.46 -8.65
N TYR A 75 -1.72 0.98 -9.20
CA TYR A 75 -3.03 1.56 -8.94
C TYR A 75 -3.92 0.54 -8.24
N TYR A 76 -4.51 0.98 -7.12
CA TYR A 76 -5.50 0.22 -6.37
C TYR A 76 -6.76 -0.05 -7.23
N LYS A 77 -7.43 -1.18 -6.97
CA LYS A 77 -8.56 -1.69 -7.75
C LYS A 77 -9.79 -1.97 -6.91
#